data_AF-A0A846DRN8-F1
#
_entry.id   AF-A0A846DRN8-F1
#
_cell.length_a   1.000
_cell.length_b   1.000
_cell.length_c   1.000
_cell.angle_alpha   90.00
_cell.angle_beta   90.00
_cell.angle_gamma   90.00
#
_symmetry.space_group_name_H-M   'P 1'
#
loop_
_entity.id
_entity.type
_entity.pdbx_description
1 polymer ?
#
loop_
_entity_poly.entity_id
_entity_poly.type
_entity_poly.pdbx_seq_one_letter_code
_entity_poly.pdbx_strand_id
1 'polypeptide(L)'
;MLKLLRKISWSLALFAIAQPSEASFAQTQPPPSVSGCLTGYPDGSFRGNQPVTRYEFAAALNTCLDGVNSQLEGISQDAPTAEEIANFRRLLEQNRRELDSLNQRLDRLN
;
A
#
# COMPACT_ATOMS: atom_id res chain seq x y z
N MET A 1 3.86 -20.95 32.25
CA MET A 1 2.45 -20.56 31.96
C MET A 1 2.33 -19.27 31.15
N LEU A 2 3.07 -18.19 31.47
CA LEU A 2 2.95 -16.90 30.77
C LEU A 2 3.26 -16.92 29.25
N LYS A 3 4.15 -17.81 28.79
CA LYS A 3 4.50 -17.97 27.36
C LYS A 3 3.38 -18.63 26.52
N LEU A 4 2.51 -19.43 27.15
CA LEU A 4 1.38 -20.08 26.47
C LEU A 4 0.23 -19.10 26.24
N LEU A 5 -0.02 -18.22 27.21
CA LEU A 5 -1.06 -17.19 27.15
C LEU A 5 -0.79 -16.17 26.03
N ARG A 6 0.49 -15.81 25.78
CA ARG A 6 0.87 -14.95 24.65
C ARG A 6 0.65 -15.60 23.29
N LYS A 7 0.84 -16.91 23.13
CA LYS A 7 0.58 -17.60 21.85
C LYS A 7 -0.91 -17.68 21.53
N ILE A 8 -1.73 -17.99 22.53
CA ILE A 8 -3.19 -18.06 22.39
C ILE A 8 -3.78 -16.69 22.04
N SER A 9 -3.24 -15.62 22.64
CA SER A 9 -3.63 -14.23 22.34
C SER A 9 -3.35 -13.83 20.88
N TRP A 10 -2.31 -14.35 20.25
CA TRP A 10 -1.97 -14.04 18.86
C TRP A 10 -2.78 -14.88 17.85
N SER A 11 -3.16 -16.11 18.21
CA SER A 11 -3.96 -16.98 17.33
C SER A 11 -5.43 -16.56 17.22
N LEU A 12 -6.02 -16.03 18.29
CA LEU A 12 -7.39 -15.48 18.26
C LEU A 12 -7.49 -14.23 17.38
N ALA A 13 -6.44 -13.40 17.35
CA ALA A 13 -6.38 -12.24 16.48
C ALA A 13 -6.30 -12.63 14.99
N LEU A 14 -5.65 -13.75 14.66
CA LEU A 14 -5.51 -14.21 13.27
C LEU A 14 -6.81 -14.78 12.69
N PHE A 15 -7.65 -15.42 13.52
CA PHE A 15 -8.91 -16.02 13.08
C PHE A 15 -9.99 -14.97 12.77
N ALA A 16 -9.95 -13.81 13.43
CA ALA A 16 -10.87 -12.70 13.19
C ALA A 16 -10.67 -12.01 11.82
N ILE A 17 -9.50 -12.18 11.19
CA ILE A 17 -9.16 -11.57 9.89
C ILE A 17 -9.66 -12.45 8.72
N ALA A 18 -10.09 -13.69 9.01
CA ALA A 18 -10.32 -14.71 7.99
C ALA A 18 -11.80 -14.91 7.57
N GLN A 19 -12.75 -14.13 8.08
CA GLN A 19 -14.15 -14.24 7.66
C GLN A 19 -14.58 -13.04 6.83
N PRO A 20 -14.53 -13.12 5.49
CA PRO A 20 -15.30 -12.21 4.65
C PRO A 20 -16.76 -12.64 4.76
N SER A 21 -17.54 -11.97 5.61
CA SER A 21 -18.99 -12.06 5.49
C SER A 21 -19.36 -11.42 4.14
N GLU A 22 -20.13 -12.14 3.32
CA GLU A 22 -20.49 -11.77 1.94
C GLU A 22 -21.15 -10.38 1.82
N ALA A 23 -21.60 -9.79 2.94
CA ALA A 23 -22.13 -8.44 3.04
C ALA A 23 -21.07 -7.32 2.93
N SER A 24 -19.77 -7.63 2.99
CA SER A 24 -18.71 -6.62 3.10
C SER A 24 -18.38 -5.89 1.79
N PHE A 25 -18.88 -6.36 0.65
CA PHE A 25 -18.62 -5.76 -0.67
C PHE A 25 -19.57 -4.62 -1.04
N ALA A 26 -20.66 -4.41 -0.32
CA ALA A 26 -21.65 -3.37 -0.65
C ALA A 26 -21.28 -1.97 -0.12
N GLN A 27 -20.24 -1.85 0.72
CA GLN A 27 -20.00 -0.58 1.44
C GLN A 27 -18.56 -0.33 1.89
N THR A 28 -17.58 -1.06 1.37
CA THR A 28 -16.19 -0.69 1.56
C THR A 28 -15.80 0.27 0.45
N GLN A 29 -15.82 1.58 0.74
CA GLN A 29 -14.97 2.50 -0.03
C GLN A 29 -13.55 1.94 0.09
N PRO A 30 -12.86 1.64 -1.02
CA PRO A 30 -11.48 1.21 -0.91
C PRO A 30 -10.70 2.28 -0.13
N PRO A 31 -9.68 1.90 0.66
CA PRO A 31 -8.79 2.88 1.27
C PRO A 31 -8.32 3.85 0.17
N PRO A 32 -8.03 5.13 0.50
CA PRO A 32 -7.68 6.15 -0.49
C PRO A 32 -6.46 5.79 -1.36
N SER A 33 -5.75 4.71 -1.02
CA SER A 33 -4.60 4.16 -1.73
C SER A 33 -4.89 2.96 -2.66
N VAL A 34 -6.10 2.38 -2.69
CA VAL A 34 -6.41 1.21 -3.54
C VAL A 34 -7.47 1.56 -4.58
N SER A 35 -6.99 2.14 -5.69
CA SER A 35 -7.64 2.16 -7.02
C SER A 35 -9.08 2.72 -7.10
N GLY A 36 -9.19 4.06 -7.08
CA GLY A 36 -10.42 4.83 -7.37
C GLY A 36 -10.84 4.86 -8.85
N CYS A 37 -10.80 3.70 -9.49
CA CYS A 37 -11.06 3.54 -10.93
C CYS A 37 -12.51 3.09 -11.21
N LEU A 38 -13.13 2.37 -10.26
CA LEU A 38 -14.50 1.85 -10.39
C LEU A 38 -15.29 2.19 -9.12
N THR A 39 -15.91 3.37 -9.09
CA THR A 39 -16.67 3.89 -7.93
C THR A 39 -18.14 3.46 -7.95
N GLY A 40 -18.58 2.77 -9.01
CA GLY A 40 -19.99 2.45 -9.23
C GLY A 40 -20.74 3.55 -9.97
N TYR A 41 -22.06 3.54 -9.88
CA TYR A 41 -22.95 4.53 -10.51
C TYR A 41 -22.94 5.87 -9.77
N PRO A 42 -23.41 6.98 -10.38
CA PRO A 42 -23.43 8.30 -9.73
C PRO A 42 -24.26 8.38 -8.44
N ASP A 43 -25.18 7.44 -8.24
CA ASP A 43 -25.97 7.27 -7.01
C ASP A 43 -25.19 6.55 -5.89
N GLY A 44 -23.91 6.23 -6.13
CA GLY A 44 -23.05 5.49 -5.22
C GLY A 44 -23.37 3.99 -5.16
N SER A 45 -24.29 3.50 -6.00
CA SER A 45 -24.65 2.08 -6.05
C SER A 45 -23.70 1.28 -6.93
N PHE A 46 -23.49 0.01 -6.56
CA PHE A 46 -22.80 -0.97 -7.40
C PHE A 46 -23.78 -2.09 -7.76
N ARG A 47 -24.10 -2.23 -9.05
CA ARG A 47 -25.13 -3.16 -9.53
C ARG A 47 -24.51 -4.46 -10.06
N GLY A 48 -23.70 -5.12 -9.23
CA GLY A 48 -22.87 -6.27 -9.64
C GLY A 48 -23.64 -7.50 -10.13
N ASN A 49 -24.94 -7.61 -9.86
CA ASN A 49 -25.80 -8.70 -10.35
C ASN A 49 -26.51 -8.37 -11.67
N GLN A 50 -26.23 -7.20 -12.26
CA GLN A 50 -26.80 -6.77 -13.55
C GLN A 50 -25.71 -6.75 -14.62
N PRO A 51 -26.02 -7.18 -15.86
CA PRO A 51 -25.09 -7.05 -16.96
C PRO A 51 -24.86 -5.57 -17.28
N VAL A 52 -23.61 -5.19 -17.50
CA VAL A 52 -23.25 -3.85 -17.95
C VAL A 52 -23.34 -3.74 -19.47
N THR A 53 -23.75 -2.58 -19.95
CA THR A 53 -23.67 -2.26 -21.38
C THR A 53 -22.24 -1.92 -21.78
N ARG A 54 -21.93 -2.03 -23.08
CA ARG A 54 -20.62 -1.60 -23.62
C ARG A 54 -20.34 -0.12 -23.34
N TYR A 55 -21.36 0.72 -23.32
CA TYR A 55 -21.23 2.15 -23.05
C TYR A 55 -20.92 2.44 -21.58
N GLU A 56 -21.61 1.77 -20.65
CA GLU A 56 -21.31 1.89 -19.23
C GLU A 56 -19.90 1.41 -18.91
N PHE A 57 -19.47 0.30 -19.53
CA PHE A 57 -18.10 -0.18 -19.39
C PHE A 57 -17.08 0.83 -19.94
N ALA A 58 -17.32 1.39 -21.13
CA ALA A 58 -16.42 2.39 -21.73
C ALA A 58 -16.32 3.67 -20.89
N ALA A 59 -17.44 4.14 -20.32
CA ALA A 59 -17.44 5.30 -19.44
C ALA A 59 -16.64 5.04 -18.16
N ALA A 60 -16.85 3.90 -17.52
CA ALA A 60 -16.10 3.49 -16.34
C ALA A 60 -14.59 3.35 -16.64
N LEU A 61 -14.24 2.77 -17.79
CA LEU A 61 -12.85 2.65 -18.24
C LEU A 61 -12.21 4.02 -18.52
N ASN A 62 -12.94 4.96 -19.12
CA ASN A 62 -12.41 6.30 -19.38
C ASN A 62 -12.06 7.02 -18.07
N THR A 63 -12.98 7.02 -17.10
CA THR A 63 -12.72 7.60 -15.77
C THR A 63 -11.53 6.95 -15.08
N CYS A 64 -11.38 5.64 -15.22
CA CYS A 64 -10.23 4.91 -14.71
C CYS A 64 -8.92 5.39 -15.31
N LEU A 65 -8.87 5.55 -16.64
CA LEU A 65 -7.68 5.98 -17.37
C LEU A 65 -7.28 7.41 -16.96
N ASP A 66 -8.25 8.30 -16.77
CA ASP A 66 -8.00 9.67 -16.27
C ASP A 66 -7.36 9.64 -14.87
N GLY A 67 -7.88 8.79 -13.97
CA GLY A 67 -7.32 8.56 -12.64
C GLY A 67 -5.89 8.07 -12.67
N VAL A 68 -5.59 7.08 -13.53
CA VAL A 68 -4.22 6.58 -13.73
C VAL A 68 -3.30 7.68 -14.27
N ASN A 69 -3.75 8.46 -15.26
CA ASN A 69 -2.94 9.54 -15.82
C ASN A 69 -2.59 10.60 -14.77
N SER A 70 -3.54 10.98 -13.92
CA SER A 70 -3.29 11.93 -12.82
C SER A 70 -2.26 11.41 -11.80
N GLN A 71 -2.26 10.10 -11.51
CA GLN A 71 -1.28 9.49 -10.62
C GLN A 71 0.11 9.46 -11.25
N LEU A 72 0.19 9.16 -12.55
CA LEU A 72 1.46 9.18 -13.29
C LEU A 72 2.09 10.58 -13.33
N GLU A 73 1.26 11.62 -13.46
CA GLU A 73 1.71 13.01 -13.35
C GLU A 73 2.25 13.32 -11.95
N GLY A 74 1.58 12.88 -10.89
CA GLY A 74 2.05 13.04 -9.51
C GLY A 74 3.39 12.33 -9.24
N ILE A 75 3.56 11.09 -9.73
CA ILE A 75 4.81 10.33 -9.60
C ILE A 75 5.97 11.05 -10.29
N SER A 76 5.70 11.73 -11.40
CA SER A 76 6.73 12.47 -12.15
C SER A 76 7.18 13.74 -11.42
N GLN A 77 6.31 14.35 -10.61
CA GLN A 77 6.63 15.57 -9.85
C GLN A 77 7.46 15.28 -8.59
N ASP A 78 7.22 14.15 -7.92
CA ASP A 78 7.97 13.72 -6.72
C ASP A 78 9.24 12.92 -7.04
N ALA A 79 9.70 12.94 -8.30
CA ALA A 79 10.93 12.27 -8.68
C ALA A 79 12.13 12.91 -7.96
N PRO A 80 12.96 12.14 -7.24
CA PRO A 80 14.10 12.70 -6.52
C PRO A 80 15.08 13.34 -7.50
N THR A 81 15.52 14.54 -7.17
CA THR A 81 16.51 15.29 -7.92
C THR A 81 17.89 14.60 -7.88
N ALA A 82 18.74 14.91 -8.85
CA ALA A 82 20.11 14.39 -8.87
C ALA A 82 20.90 14.76 -7.60
N GLU A 83 20.61 15.92 -7.00
CA GLU A 83 21.21 16.36 -5.75
C GLU A 83 20.74 15.51 -4.56
N GLU A 84 19.43 15.25 -4.43
CA GLU A 84 18.90 14.39 -3.36
C GLU A 84 19.45 12.98 -3.45
N ILE A 85 19.59 12.43 -4.65
CA ILE A 85 20.23 11.13 -4.89
C ILE A 85 21.71 11.18 -4.45
N ALA A 86 22.42 12.26 -4.76
CA ALA A 86 23.81 12.42 -4.35
C ALA A 86 23.93 12.52 -2.81
N ASN A 87 23.03 13.24 -2.15
CA ASN A 87 22.98 13.35 -0.70
C ASN A 87 22.70 12.00 -0.04
N PHE A 88 21.74 11.25 -0.57
CA PHE A 88 21.44 9.90 -0.09
C PHE A 88 22.64 8.96 -0.21
N ARG A 89 23.37 9.00 -1.33
CA ARG A 89 24.60 8.20 -1.51
C ARG A 89 25.68 8.54 -0.48
N ARG A 90 25.84 9.83 -0.14
CA ARG A 90 26.79 10.26 0.89
C ARG A 90 26.41 9.70 2.27
N LEU A 91 25.12 9.71 2.60
CA LEU A 91 24.61 9.13 3.86
C LEU A 91 24.85 7.62 3.92
N LEU A 92 24.64 6.89 2.81
CA LEU A 92 24.93 5.45 2.75
C LEU A 92 26.42 5.16 3.02
N GLU A 93 27.31 5.98 2.45
CA GLU A 93 28.75 5.84 2.67
C GLU A 93 29.15 6.17 4.12
N GLN A 94 28.52 7.19 4.74
CA GLN A 94 28.73 7.50 6.15
C GLN A 94 28.29 6.35 7.06
N ASN A 95 27.06 5.85 6.87
CA ASN A 95 26.54 4.72 7.63
C ASN A 95 27.43 3.48 7.51
N ARG A 96 27.93 3.19 6.29
CA ARG A 96 28.85 2.08 6.08
C ARG A 96 30.11 2.22 6.93
N ARG A 97 30.74 3.40 6.92
CA ARG A 97 31.92 3.68 7.73
C ARG A 97 31.66 3.58 9.24
N GLU A 98 30.50 4.03 9.69
CA GLU A 98 30.12 3.92 11.10
C GLU A 98 29.97 2.45 11.53
N LEU A 99 29.34 1.63 10.71
CA LEU A 99 29.21 0.19 10.96
C LEU A 99 30.58 -0.50 11.02
N ASP A 100 31.50 -0.15 10.13
CA ASP A 100 32.87 -0.69 10.15
C ASP A 100 33.60 -0.32 11.45
N SER A 101 33.46 0.94 11.90
CA SER A 101 34.02 1.41 13.17
C SER A 101 33.41 0.67 14.38
N LEU A 102 32.08 0.45 14.38
CA LEU A 102 31.40 -0.30 15.43
C LEU A 102 31.88 -1.76 15.48
N ASN A 103 32.06 -2.41 14.33
CA ASN A 103 32.60 -3.76 14.26
C ASN A 103 34.02 -3.83 14.83
N GLN A 104 34.90 -2.91 14.44
CA GLN A 104 36.26 -2.85 15.00
C GLN A 104 36.28 -2.64 16.51
N ARG A 105 35.30 -1.91 17.07
CA ARG A 105 35.17 -1.73 18.53
C ARG A 105 34.71 -3.01 19.20
N LEU A 106 33.77 -3.74 18.59
CA LEU A 106 33.34 -5.06 19.09
C LEU A 106 34.51 -6.06 19.09
N ASP A 107 35.31 -6.08 18.04
CA ASP A 107 36.48 -6.97 17.92
C ASP A 107 37.55 -6.72 18.99
N ARG A 108 37.62 -5.50 19.56
CA ARG A 108 38.54 -5.16 20.66
C ARG A 108 38.03 -5.57 22.04
N LEU A 109 36.74 -5.86 22.16
CA LEU A 109 36.08 -6.23 23.42
C LEU A 109 35.93 -7.75 23.58
N ASN A 110 36.34 -8.54 22.57
CA ASN A 110 36.27 -9.99 22.53
C ASN A 110 37.67 -10.59 22.30
#